data_AF-A0A1F4C9H9-F1
#
_entry.id   AF-A0A1F4C9H9-F1
#
_cell.length_a   1.000
_cell.length_b   1.000
_cell.length_c   1.000
_cell.angle_alpha   90.00
_cell.angle_beta   90.00
_cell.angle_gamma   90.00
#
_symmetry.space_group_name_H-M   'P 1'
#
loop_
_entity.id
_entity.type
_entity.pdbx_description
1 polymer ?
#
loop_
_entity_poly.entity_id
_entity_poly.type
_entity_poly.pdbx_seq_one_letter_code
_entity_poly.pdbx_strand_id
1 'polypeptide(L)'
;MMQYSILYEAINDPGFPPGYYYAHIPSLDLTTHGRGIDGAKAAAQELIQVWIETKRGHGEKVPVESESFFSRIEVDDALFGA
;
A
#
# COMPACT_ATOMS: atom_id res chain seq x y z
N MET A 1 0.46 -11.17 17.40
CA MET A 1 0.61 -9.93 16.59
C MET A 1 0.19 -10.24 15.17
N MET A 2 -0.54 -9.35 14.51
CA MET A 2 -0.87 -9.46 13.09
C MET A 2 0.25 -8.81 12.28
N GLN A 3 0.53 -9.34 11.09
CA GLN A 3 1.53 -8.79 10.18
C GLN A 3 0.89 -8.69 8.80
N TYR A 4 1.22 -7.62 8.08
CA TYR A 4 0.73 -7.35 6.74
C TYR A 4 1.89 -6.86 5.88
N SER A 5 1.89 -7.28 4.62
CA SER A 5 2.87 -6.90 3.62
C SER A 5 2.52 -5.53 3.06
N ILE A 6 3.54 -4.71 2.81
CA ILE A 6 3.37 -3.37 2.23
C ILE A 6 4.16 -3.30 0.93
N LEU A 7 3.49 -2.91 -0.16
CA LEU A 7 4.14 -2.52 -1.41
C LEU A 7 4.29 -1.00 -1.42
N TYR A 8 5.52 -0.53 -1.62
CA TYR A 8 5.82 0.90 -1.75
C TYR A 8 6.02 1.29 -3.21
N GLU A 9 5.40 2.39 -3.61
CA GLU A 9 5.55 2.98 -4.95
C GLU A 9 5.89 4.46 -4.84
N ALA A 10 6.89 4.93 -5.59
CA ALA A 10 7.22 6.35 -5.61
C ALA A 10 6.11 7.14 -6.32
N ILE A 11 5.67 8.24 -5.72
CA ILE A 11 4.67 9.11 -6.33
C ILE A 11 5.38 10.06 -7.30
N ASN A 12 5.10 9.90 -8.59
CA ASN A 12 5.66 10.72 -9.68
C ASN A 12 4.61 11.68 -10.30
N ASP A 13 3.60 12.07 -9.52
CA ASP A 13 2.56 13.00 -9.94
C ASP A 13 3.02 14.46 -9.73
N PRO A 14 2.95 15.33 -10.76
CA PRO A 14 3.29 16.75 -10.63
C PRO A 14 2.49 17.52 -9.56
N GLY A 15 1.28 17.06 -9.22
CA GLY A 15 0.44 17.61 -8.16
C GLY A 15 0.87 17.18 -6.74
N PHE A 16 1.88 16.32 -6.63
CA PHE A 16 2.33 15.75 -5.36
C PHE A 16 3.74 16.25 -4.99
N PRO A 17 4.02 16.59 -3.72
CA PRO A 17 5.37 16.93 -3.32
C PRO A 17 6.37 15.80 -3.61
N PRO A 18 7.59 16.12 -4.08
CA PRO A 18 8.58 15.10 -4.38
C PRO A 18 9.01 14.33 -3.13
N GLY A 19 9.41 13.07 -3.33
CA GLY A 19 9.91 12.20 -2.27
C GLY A 19 8.81 11.56 -1.42
N TYR A 20 7.57 11.54 -1.90
CA TYR A 20 6.51 10.75 -1.30
C TYR A 20 6.37 9.38 -1.95
N TYR A 21 5.87 8.45 -1.15
CA TYR A 21 5.61 7.08 -1.55
C TYR A 21 4.17 6.71 -1.17
N TYR A 22 3.49 6.00 -2.06
CA TYR A 22 2.34 5.21 -1.68
C TYR A 22 2.78 4.01 -0.86
N ALA A 23 1.96 3.63 0.12
CA ALA A 23 2.06 2.37 0.85
C ALA A 23 0.74 1.62 0.64
N HIS A 24 0.81 0.56 -0.18
CA HIS A 24 -0.31 -0.32 -0.47
C HIS A 24 -0.25 -1.55 0.44
N ILE A 25 -1.38 -1.94 1.03
CA ILE A 25 -1.51 -3.12 1.88
C ILE A 25 -2.51 -4.07 1.20
N PRO A 26 -2.04 -4.96 0.31
CA PRO A 26 -2.93 -5.70 -0.60
C PRO A 26 -3.95 -6.58 0.12
N SER A 27 -3.54 -7.22 1.21
CA SER A 27 -4.40 -8.13 1.99
C SER A 27 -5.56 -7.42 2.70
N LEU A 28 -5.51 -6.09 2.83
CA LEU A 28 -6.55 -5.27 3.46
C LEU A 28 -7.27 -4.32 2.50
N ASP A 29 -6.83 -4.27 1.22
CA ASP A 29 -7.29 -3.28 0.23
C ASP A 29 -7.17 -1.83 0.75
N LEU A 30 -6.03 -1.52 1.36
CA LEU A 30 -5.74 -0.21 1.92
C LEU A 30 -4.58 0.45 1.18
N THR A 31 -4.67 1.77 1.01
CA THR A 31 -3.59 2.59 0.48
C THR A 31 -3.49 3.90 1.25
N THR A 32 -2.28 4.32 1.56
CA THR A 32 -1.96 5.64 2.11
C THR A 32 -0.67 6.15 1.47
N HIS A 33 -0.17 7.30 1.91
CA HIS A 33 1.09 7.85 1.45
C HIS A 33 1.84 8.55 2.58
N GLY A 34 3.15 8.70 2.39
CA GLY A 34 3.97 9.48 3.29
C GLY A 34 5.30 9.86 2.67
N ARG A 35 5.99 10.82 3.29
CA ARG A 35 7.30 11.29 2.81
C ARG A 35 8.36 10.23 3.13
N GLY A 36 9.03 9.73 2.09
CA GLY A 36 9.96 8.62 2.18
C GLY A 36 9.29 7.30 2.60
N ILE A 37 10.08 6.22 2.59
CA ILE A 37 9.61 4.88 2.99
C ILE A 37 9.15 4.87 4.45
N ASP A 38 9.89 5.51 5.35
CA ASP A 38 9.57 5.54 6.79
C ASP A 38 8.26 6.30 7.06
N GLY A 39 8.04 7.44 6.40
CA GLY A 39 6.81 8.20 6.54
C GLY A 39 5.61 7.45 5.99
N ALA A 40 5.76 6.79 4.82
CA ALA A 40 4.70 5.97 4.24
C ALA A 40 4.37 4.75 5.13
N LYS A 41 5.39 4.13 5.75
CA LYS A 41 5.21 3.02 6.69
C LYS A 41 4.48 3.46 7.97
N ALA A 42 4.84 4.62 8.53
CA ALA A 42 4.17 5.17 9.71
C ALA A 42 2.69 5.44 9.42
N ALA A 43 2.39 6.10 8.29
CA ALA A 43 1.02 6.34 7.85
C ALA A 43 0.24 5.02 7.63
N ALA A 44 0.89 4.00 7.06
CA ALA A 44 0.27 2.69 6.88
C ALA A 44 -0.06 2.03 8.21
N GLN A 45 0.84 2.08 9.20
CA GLN A 45 0.60 1.54 10.52
C GLN A 45 -0.60 2.22 11.21
N GLU A 46 -0.69 3.54 11.13
CA GLU A 46 -1.83 4.30 11.67
C GLU A 46 -3.15 3.91 10.99
N LEU A 47 -3.16 3.86 9.65
CA LEU A 47 -4.33 3.48 8.87
C LEU A 47 -4.81 2.06 9.22
N ILE A 48 -3.90 1.08 9.27
CA ILE A 48 -4.22 -0.31 9.62
C ILE A 48 -4.85 -0.38 11.02
N GLN A 49 -4.30 0.35 11.98
CA GLN A 49 -4.80 0.33 13.36
C GLN A 49 -6.25 0.82 13.42
N VAL A 50 -6.53 1.99 12.83
CA VAL A 50 -7.89 2.57 12.79
C VAL A 50 -8.86 1.66 12.04
N TRP A 51 -8.43 1.06 10.94
CA TRP A 51 -9.25 0.15 10.15
C TRP A 51 -9.61 -1.13 10.93
N ILE A 52 -8.64 -1.74 11.63
CA ILE A 52 -8.86 -2.92 12.47
C ILE A 52 -9.84 -2.60 13.61
N GLU A 53 -9.68 -1.45 14.27
CA GLU A 53 -10.58 -1.00 15.33
C GLU A 53 -12.01 -0.83 14.81
N THR A 54 -12.16 -0.23 13.63
CA THR A 54 -13.47 -0.05 12.96
C THR A 54 -14.13 -1.39 12.67
N LYS A 55 -13.41 -2.34 12.06
CA LYS A 55 -13.92 -3.70 11.77
C LYS A 55 -14.39 -4.39 13.04
N ARG A 56 -13.58 -4.36 14.10
CA ARG A 56 -13.92 -4.96 15.40
C ARG A 56 -15.13 -4.29 16.04
N GLY A 57 -15.23 -2.96 15.95
CA GLY A 57 -16.36 -2.19 16.47
C GLY A 57 -17.68 -2.56 15.81
N HIS A 58 -17.66 -2.97 14.53
CA HIS A 58 -18.83 -3.44 13.79
C HIS A 58 -19.07 -4.96 13.91
N GLY A 59 -18.27 -5.69 14.69
CA GLY A 59 -18.35 -7.15 14.79
C GLY A 59 -17.90 -7.87 13.51
N GLU A 60 -17.20 -7.19 12.62
CA GLU A 60 -16.66 -7.77 11.39
C GLU A 60 -15.38 -8.55 11.67
N LYS A 61 -15.11 -9.58 10.85
CA LYS A 61 -13.86 -10.32 10.91
C LYS A 61 -12.72 -9.47 10.35
N VAL A 62 -11.59 -9.48 11.06
CA VAL A 62 -10.34 -8.88 10.57
C VAL A 62 -9.61 -9.93 9.73
N PRO A 63 -9.32 -9.66 8.44
CA PRO A 63 -8.53 -10.56 7.60
C PRO A 63 -7.15 -10.81 8.19
N VAL A 64 -6.66 -12.04 8.07
CA VAL A 64 -5.27 -12.40 8.36
C VAL A 64 -4.58 -12.59 7.02
N GLU A 65 -3.45 -11.93 6.83
CA GLU A 65 -2.67 -12.10 5.60
C GLU A 65 -2.18 -13.54 5.46
N SER A 66 -2.36 -14.10 4.27
CA SER A 66 -1.68 -15.34 3.84
C SER A 66 -0.35 -14.99 3.18
N GLU A 67 0.51 -15.98 2.96
CA GLU A 67 1.79 -15.77 2.29
C GLU A 67 1.64 -14.93 1.01
N SER A 68 2.46 -13.89 0.89
CA SER A 68 2.36 -12.87 -0.16
C SER A 68 3.64 -12.82 -0.97
N PHE A 69 3.50 -12.69 -2.28
CA PHE A 69 4.62 -12.60 -3.24
C PHE A 69 4.48 -11.32 -4.06
N PHE A 70 5.61 -10.65 -4.29
CA PHE A 70 5.69 -9.48 -5.15
C PHE A 70 6.64 -9.78 -6.30
N SER A 71 6.23 -9.41 -7.52
CA SER A 71 7.07 -9.52 -8.71
C SER A 71 6.83 -8.31 -9.60
N ARG A 72 7.80 -8.05 -10.48
CA ARG A 72 7.66 -7.12 -11.59
C ARG A 72 7.76 -7.92 -12.87
N ILE A 73 6.85 -7.66 -13.80
CA ILE A 73 6.91 -8.18 -15.16
C ILE A 73 7.23 -7.03 -16.10
N GLU A 74 8.18 -7.25 -17.00
CA GLU A 74 8.46 -6.35 -18.11
C GLU A 74 7.57 -6.73 -19.28
N VAL A 75 6.97 -5.74 -19.92
CA VAL A 75 6.08 -5.93 -21.07
C VAL A 75 6.56 -4.97 -22.15
N ASP A 76 6.75 -5.49 -23.37
CA ASP A 76 7.08 -4.66 -24.53
C ASP A 76 5.89 -3.76 -24.87
N ASP A 77 6.11 -2.44 -24.88
CA ASP A 77 5.15 -1.50 -25.45
C ASP A 77 5.39 -1.40 -26.96
N ALA A 78 4.81 -2.33 -27.71
CA ALA A 78 4.85 -2.34 -29.17
C ALA A 78 3.89 -1.29 -29.75
N LEU A 79 4.09 -0.01 -29.44
CA LEU A 79 3.36 1.12 -30.03
C LEU A 79 4.30 2.29 -30.38
N PHE A 80 5.29 2.02 -31.24
CA PHE A 80 5.85 3.05 -32.13
C PHE A 80 6.01 2.49 -33.53
N GLY A 81 4.88 2.38 -34.23
CA GLY A 81 4.80 2.09 -35.66
C GLY A 81 3.76 2.98 -36.31
N ALA A 82 4.16 4.19 -36.70
CA ALA A 82 3.60 5.00 -37.79
C ALA A 82 4.55 6.18 -38.09
#